data_AF-A0AAJ2NTI6-F1
#
_entry.id   AF-A0AAJ2NTI6-F1
#
_cell.length_a   1.000
_cell.length_b   1.000
_cell.length_c   1.000
_cell.angle_alpha   90.00
_cell.angle_beta   90.00
_cell.angle_gamma   90.00
#
_symmetry.space_group_name_H-M   'P 1'
#
loop_
_entity.id
_entity.type
_entity.pdbx_description
1 polymer ?
#
loop_
_entity_poly.entity_id
_entity_poly.type
_entity_poly.pdbx_seq_one_letter_code
_entity_poly.pdbx_strand_id
1 'polypeptide(L)' 'QKKKRIWSEYLLKIAILGMVLYGCVKTAKLAWTLGDIGVGSMAWLNIIAILVLSKTAFKVLKDYETQLKEGKDPVFDPVK' A
#
# COMPACT_ATOMS: atom_id res chain seq x y z
N GLN A 1 16.63 -28.24 14.70
CA GLN A 1 16.62 -27.80 16.12
C GLN A 1 16.20 -26.33 16.20
N LYS A 2 14.99 -26.02 16.71
CA LYS A 2 14.50 -24.65 16.89
C LYS A 2 15.23 -24.01 18.08
N LYS A 3 16.34 -23.30 17.81
CA LYS A 3 17.02 -22.47 18.81
C LYS A 3 16.07 -21.31 19.15
N LYS A 4 15.28 -21.44 20.22
CA LYS A 4 14.43 -20.35 20.75
C LYS A 4 15.35 -19.14 20.97
N ARG A 5 15.27 -18.12 20.12
CA ARG A 5 16.10 -16.92 20.18
C ARG A 5 15.52 -15.95 21.22
N ILE A 6 15.38 -16.43 22.46
CA ILE A 6 14.76 -15.68 23.57
C ILE A 6 15.48 -14.33 23.78
N TRP A 7 16.79 -14.29 23.56
CA TRP A 7 17.59 -13.07 23.59
C TRP A 7 17.19 -12.03 22.54
N SER A 8 16.85 -12.43 21.31
CA SER A 8 16.37 -11.47 20.31
C SER A 8 14.98 -10.94 20.63
N GLU A 9 14.15 -11.73 21.32
CA GLU A 9 12.83 -11.29 21.77
C GLU A 9 12.95 -10.22 22.87
N TYR A 10 13.83 -10.41 23.85
CA TYR A 10 14.07 -9.40 24.89
C TYR A 10 14.71 -8.12 24.32
N LEU A 11 15.65 -8.25 23.39
CA LEU A 11 16.25 -7.11 22.70
C LEU A 11 15.19 -6.29 21.95
N LEU A 12 14.32 -6.96 21.19
CA LEU A 12 13.21 -6.29 20.48
C LEU A 12 12.25 -5.61 21.45
N LYS A 13 11.89 -6.26 22.56
CA LYS A 13 11.01 -5.67 23.58
C LYS A 13 11.62 -4.41 24.19
N ILE A 14 12.90 -4.45 24.58
CA ILE A 14 13.60 -3.29 25.14
C ILE A 14 13.72 -2.17 24.09
N ALA A 15 14.04 -2.50 22.84
CA ALA A 15 14.11 -1.52 21.75
C ALA A 15 12.75 -0.84 21.50
N ILE A 16 11.66 -1.62 21.45
CA ILE A 16 10.30 -1.09 21.27
C ILE A 16 9.90 -0.23 22.47
N LEU A 17 10.14 -0.68 23.71
CA LEU A 17 9.86 0.08 24.92
C LEU A 17 10.64 1.42 24.95
N GLY A 18 11.92 1.40 24.58
CA GLY A 18 12.74 2.60 24.47
C GLY A 18 12.24 3.56 23.39
N MET A 19 11.81 3.03 22.25
CA MET A 19 11.25 3.81 21.14
C MET A 19 9.90 4.44 21.50
N VAL A 20 9.06 3.74 22.26
CA VAL A 20 7.77 4.25 22.77
C VAL A 20 8.00 5.35 23.81
N LEU A 21 8.89 5.14 24.77
CA LEU A 21 9.25 6.18 25.76
C LEU A 21 9.81 7.42 25.07
N TYR A 22 10.69 7.24 24.09
CA TYR A 22 11.23 8.32 23.28
C TYR A 22 10.13 9.03 22.45
N GLY A 23 9.20 8.27 21.89
CA GLY A 23 8.05 8.76 21.14
C GLY A 23 7.07 9.56 21.98
N CYS A 24 6.88 9.21 23.26
CA CYS A 24 6.04 9.98 24.20
C CYS A 24 6.67 11.32 24.60
N VAL A 25 8.01 11.41 24.64
CA VAL A 25 8.73 12.64 25.00
C VAL A 25 8.86 13.59 23.81
N LYS A 26 8.95 13.07 22.58
CA LYS A 26 8.95 13.88 21.37
C LYS A 26 7.54 14.37 21.04
N THR A 27 7.40 15.67 20.75
CA THR A 27 6.13 16.32 20.43
C THR A 27 5.36 15.54 19.37
N ALA A 28 4.04 15.34 19.58
CA ALA A 28 3.13 14.69 18.64
C ALA A 28 3.31 15.21 17.19
N LYS A 29 3.63 16.49 17.03
CA LYS A 29 3.94 17.13 15.74
C LYS A 29 4.99 16.37 14.92
N LEU A 30 6.07 15.88 15.52
CA LEU A 30 7.11 15.13 14.78
C LEU A 30 6.60 13.76 14.31
N ALA A 31 5.84 13.06 15.15
CA ALA A 31 5.24 11.77 14.79
C ALA A 31 4.20 11.94 13.67
N TRP A 32 3.38 12.99 13.74
CA TRP A 32 2.43 13.34 12.69
C TRP A 32 3.13 13.73 11.40
N THR A 33 4.18 14.56 11.43
CA THR A 33 4.93 14.91 10.20
C THR A 33 5.58 13.69 9.54
N LEU A 34 6.12 12.74 10.32
CA LEU A 34 6.66 11.50 9.77
C LEU A 34 5.55 10.61 9.18
N GLY A 35 4.39 10.55 9.83
CA GLY A 35 3.20 9.86 9.33
C GLY A 35 2.69 10.45 8.02
N ASP A 36 2.59 11.78 7.94
CA ASP A 36 2.11 12.49 6.74
C ASP A 36 3.02 12.22 5.53
N ILE A 37 4.34 12.12 5.72
CA ILE A 37 5.28 11.73 4.67
C ILE A 37 5.04 10.28 4.21
N GLY A 38 4.76 9.37 5.15
CA GLY A 38 4.43 7.98 4.84
C GLY A 38 3.15 7.87 4.01
N VAL A 39 2.08 8.52 4.45
CA VAL A 39 0.79 8.55 3.72
C VAL A 39 0.94 9.23 2.36
N GLY A 40 1.69 10.34 2.29
CA GLY A 40 2.01 11.03 1.05
C GLY A 40 2.77 10.13 0.06
N SER A 41 3.75 9.38 0.54
CA SER A 41 4.51 8.44 -0.30
C SER A 41 3.63 7.30 -0.85
N MET A 42 2.72 6.77 -0.04
CA MET A 42 1.76 5.74 -0.44
C MET A 42 0.80 6.28 -1.52
N ALA A 43 0.28 7.49 -1.33
CA ALA A 43 -0.58 8.15 -2.30
C ALA A 43 0.15 8.39 -3.63
N TRP A 44 1.40 8.88 -3.59
CA TRP A 44 2.20 9.10 -4.79
C TRP A 44 2.45 7.83 -5.59
N LEU A 45 2.86 6.74 -4.92
CA LEU A 45 3.05 5.45 -5.57
C LEU A 45 1.75 4.93 -6.20
N ASN A 46 0.63 5.09 -5.51
CA ASN A 46 -0.68 4.67 -6.01
C ASN A 46 -1.12 5.50 -7.23
N ILE A 47 -0.95 6.82 -7.20
CA ILE A 47 -1.27 7.71 -8.32
C ILE A 47 -0.42 7.33 -9.55
N ILE A 48 0.88 7.12 -9.39
CA ILE A 48 1.76 6.69 -10.48
C ILE A 48 1.29 5.35 -11.05
N ALA A 49 0.94 4.38 -10.19
CA ALA A 49 0.40 3.11 -10.63
C ALA A 49 -0.90 3.28 -11.43
N ILE A 50 -1.86 4.09 -10.95
CA ILE A 50 -3.11 4.39 -11.68
C ILE A 50 -2.81 5.03 -13.04
N LEU A 51 -1.87 5.96 -13.12
CA LEU A 51 -1.52 6.61 -14.39
C LEU A 51 -0.96 5.61 -15.42
N VAL A 52 -0.07 4.71 -14.98
CA VAL A 52 0.47 3.64 -15.83
C VAL A 52 -0.64 2.66 -16.24
N LEU A 53 -1.52 2.29 -15.32
CA LEU A 53 -2.64 1.38 -15.60
C LEU A 53 -3.76 2.04 -16.41
N SER A 54 -3.87 3.38 -16.44
CA SER A 54 -4.99 4.08 -17.05
C SER A 54 -5.17 3.71 -18.52
N LYS A 55 -4.07 3.57 -19.29
CA LYS A 55 -4.12 3.15 -20.70
C LYS A 55 -4.78 1.79 -20.86
N THR A 56 -4.39 0.83 -20.02
CA THR A 56 -4.97 -0.52 -20.03
C THR A 56 -6.41 -0.48 -19.53
N ALA A 57 -6.69 0.26 -18.46
CA ALA A 57 -8.03 0.41 -17.90
C ALA A 57 -9.02 1.00 -18.93
N PHE A 58 -8.61 2.01 -19.71
CA PHE A 58 -9.42 2.56 -20.79
C PHE A 58 -9.62 1.57 -21.95
N LYS A 59 -8.61 0.76 -22.27
CA LYS A 59 -8.76 -0.31 -23.29
C LYS A 59 -9.81 -1.34 -22.85
N VAL A 60 -9.72 -1.80 -21.61
CA VAL A 60 -10.66 -2.76 -21.01
C VAL A 60 -12.06 -2.17 -20.90
N LEU A 61 -12.17 -0.90 -20.49
CA LEU A 61 -13.45 -0.21 -20.38
C LEU A 61 -14.14 -0.07 -21.75
N LYS A 62 -13.38 0.27 -22.79
CA LYS A 62 -13.93 0.39 -24.15
C LYS A 62 -14.39 -0.97 -24.68
N ASP A 63 -13.63 -2.03 -24.42
CA ASP A 63 -14.03 -3.39 -24.79
C ASP A 63 -15.32 -3.81 -24.07
N TYR A 64 -15.41 -3.56 -22.77
CA TYR A 64 -16.62 -3.78 -21.97
C TYR A 64 -17.83 -3.00 -22.51
N GLU A 65 -17.68 -1.70 -22.81
CA GLU A 65 -18.75 -0.88 -23.39
C GLU A 65 -19.20 -1.38 -24.76
N THR A 66 -18.27 -1.85 -25.60
CA THR A 66 -18.58 -2.44 -26.91
C THR A 66 -19.38 -3.74 -26.74
N GLN A 67 -18.94 -4.63 -25.84
CA GLN A 67 -19.65 -5.88 -25.53
C GLN A 67 -21.07 -5.62 -24.99
N LEU A 68 -21.21 -4.63 -24.10
CA LEU A 68 -22.51 -4.23 -23.54
C LEU A 68 -23.45 -3.65 -24.62
N LYS A 69 -22.92 -2.83 -25.54
CA LYS A 69 -23.70 -2.25 -26.66
C LYS A 69 -24.13 -3.30 -27.69
N GLU A 70 -23.36 -4.37 -27.84
CA GLU A 70 -23.71 -5.51 -28.71
C GLU A 70 -24.77 -6.44 -28.09
N GLY A 71 -25.22 -6.17 -26.85
CA GLY A 71 -26.23 -6.98 -26.17
C GLY A 71 -25.74 -8.38 -25.78
N LYS A 72 -24.42 -8.59 -25.75
CA LYS A 72 -23.78 -9.83 -25.29
C LYS A 72 -23.44 -9.71 -23.80
N ASP A 73 -23.41 -10.83 -23.09
CA ASP A 73 -22.86 -10.84 -21.74
C ASP A 73 -21.37 -10.50 -21.79
N PRO A 74 -20.91 -9.46 -21.09
CA PRO A 74 -19.53 -9.00 -21.18
C PRO A 74 -18.58 -10.01 -20.53
N VAL A 75 -17.68 -10.58 -21.34
CA VAL A 75 -16.63 -11.49 -20.89
C VAL A 75 -15.28 -10.83 -21.09
N PHE A 76 -14.51 -10.70 -20.01
CA PHE A 76 -13.15 -10.17 -20.08
C PHE A 76 -12.20 -11.23 -20.65
N ASP A 77 -11.57 -10.94 -21.80
CA ASP A 77 -10.61 -11.83 -22.45
C ASP A 77 -9.19 -11.22 -22.36
N PRO A 78 -8.32 -11.70 -21.46
CA PRO A 78 -7.03 -11.05 -21.13
C PRO A 78 -6.00 -11.08 -22.27
N VAL A 79 -6.28 -11.79 -23.37
CA VAL A 79 -5.38 -11.96 -24.53
C VAL A 79 -5.69 -10.94 -25.65
N LYS A 80 -6.83 -10.24 -25.61
CA LYS A 80 -7.28 -9.26 -26.63
C LYS A 80 -6.86 -7.81 -26.33
#